data_AF-A0A0U3PVB4-F1
#
_entry.id   AF-A0A0U3PVB4-F1
#
_cell.length_a   1.000
_cell.length_b   1.000
_cell.length_c   1.000
_cell.angle_alpha   90.00
_cell.angle_beta   90.00
_cell.angle_gamma   90.00
#
_symmetry.space_group_name_H-M   'P 1'
#
loop_
_entity.id
_entity.type
_entity.pdbx_description
1 polymer ?
#
loop_
_entity_poly.entity_id
_entity_poly.type
_entity_poly.pdbx_seq_one_letter_code
_entity_poly.pdbx_strand_id
1 'polypeptide(L)'
;MARGDLAGDLSDRLRVAHETINLLGWVGLTVAGTLITPWPTMLRTRVADGAERAGRTALPVLLTGLGAAVAGTLLGPPALAAPGMAGYAAGLVVTGRPWLRGKRVRIWVLAAVPNESSAFQVVGGQFDTVFREGVYDLTRGRSQSGGVQVLDLAPASGGFVELSFPQAGDYPFVTHIMSDAERGAHGVFRVR
;
A
#
# COMPACT_ATOMS: atom_id res chain seq x y z
N MET A 1 29.54 -43.78 -35.03
CA MET A 1 28.75 -42.55 -35.18
C MET A 1 27.27 -42.88 -35.00
N ALA A 2 26.70 -42.56 -33.83
CA ALA A 2 25.26 -42.47 -33.63
C ALA A 2 25.04 -41.42 -32.52
N ARG A 3 24.50 -40.27 -32.91
CA ARG A 3 24.27 -39.06 -32.10
C ARG A 3 23.18 -39.33 -31.07
N GLY A 4 23.47 -39.06 -29.80
CA GLY A 4 22.58 -39.22 -28.63
C GLY A 4 22.17 -37.87 -28.00
N ASP A 5 22.24 -36.78 -28.75
CA ASP A 5 22.41 -35.42 -28.21
C ASP A 5 21.28 -34.43 -28.53
N LEU A 6 20.12 -34.87 -29.04
CA LEU A 6 19.05 -33.93 -29.45
C LEU A 6 17.80 -33.89 -28.53
N ALA A 7 17.51 -34.95 -27.76
CA ALA A 7 16.31 -34.99 -26.92
C ALA A 7 16.49 -34.36 -25.52
N GLY A 8 17.72 -34.36 -24.99
CA GLY A 8 18.02 -33.81 -23.66
C GLY A 8 17.87 -32.29 -23.60
N ASP A 9 18.45 -31.56 -24.55
CA ASP A 9 18.50 -30.10 -24.51
C ASP A 9 17.10 -29.47 -24.61
N LEU A 10 16.24 -29.92 -25.53
CA LEU A 10 14.88 -29.38 -25.65
C LEU A 10 13.99 -29.76 -24.45
N SER A 11 14.04 -31.01 -23.99
CA SER A 11 13.24 -31.45 -22.84
C SER A 11 13.65 -30.71 -21.56
N ASP A 12 14.96 -30.51 -21.35
CA ASP A 12 15.48 -29.80 -20.19
C ASP A 12 15.07 -28.31 -20.24
N ARG A 13 15.19 -27.66 -21.40
CA ARG A 13 14.72 -26.27 -21.59
C ARG A 13 13.22 -26.14 -21.35
N LEU A 14 12.41 -27.06 -21.86
CA LEU A 14 10.96 -27.08 -21.63
C LEU A 14 10.62 -27.27 -20.15
N ARG A 15 11.34 -28.13 -19.46
CA ARG A 15 11.16 -28.35 -18.01
C ARG A 15 11.49 -27.08 -17.22
N VAL A 16 12.63 -26.45 -17.50
CA VAL A 16 13.02 -25.20 -16.84
C VAL A 16 12.04 -24.08 -17.17
N ALA A 17 11.55 -23.98 -18.41
CA ALA A 17 10.53 -23.02 -18.79
C ALA A 17 9.21 -23.26 -18.03
N HIS A 18 8.80 -24.52 -17.89
CA HIS A 18 7.61 -24.90 -17.12
C HIS A 18 7.76 -24.53 -15.63
N GLU A 19 8.91 -24.87 -15.02
CA GLU A 19 9.24 -24.48 -13.64
C GLU A 19 9.24 -22.95 -13.47
N THR A 20 9.78 -22.22 -14.45
CA THR A 20 9.78 -20.74 -14.45
C THR A 20 8.37 -20.17 -14.52
N ILE A 21 7.50 -20.71 -15.38
CA ILE A 21 6.09 -20.30 -15.47
C ILE A 21 5.34 -20.63 -14.18
N ASN A 22 5.57 -21.80 -13.58
CA ASN A 22 4.92 -22.18 -12.34
C ASN A 22 5.37 -21.30 -11.17
N LEU A 23 6.67 -21.07 -11.01
CA LEU A 23 7.22 -20.33 -9.87
C LEU A 23 6.98 -18.83 -10.01
N LEU A 24 7.29 -18.22 -11.15
CA LEU A 24 7.19 -16.77 -11.33
C LEU A 24 5.81 -16.34 -11.84
N GLY A 25 5.16 -17.15 -12.68
CA GLY A 25 3.81 -16.89 -13.16
C GLY A 25 2.77 -17.28 -12.12
N TRP A 26 2.58 -18.58 -11.92
CA TRP A 26 1.48 -19.06 -11.08
C TRP A 26 1.67 -18.72 -9.59
N VAL A 27 2.76 -19.14 -8.94
CA VAL A 27 3.02 -18.83 -7.53
C VAL A 27 3.35 -17.36 -7.33
N GLY A 28 4.26 -16.81 -8.13
CA GLY A 28 4.76 -15.45 -7.92
C GLY A 28 3.71 -14.37 -8.14
N LEU A 29 2.91 -14.43 -9.22
CA LEU A 29 1.85 -13.44 -9.45
C LEU A 29 0.70 -13.59 -8.45
N THR A 30 0.38 -14.82 -8.02
CA THR A 30 -0.65 -15.00 -6.99
C THR A 30 -0.18 -14.44 -5.66
N VAL A 31 1.06 -14.70 -5.23
CA VAL A 31 1.64 -14.09 -4.02
C VAL A 31 1.70 -12.56 -4.13
N ALA A 32 2.11 -12.02 -5.27
CA ALA A 32 2.12 -10.56 -5.48
C ALA A 32 0.70 -9.96 -5.41
N GLY A 33 -0.28 -10.64 -6.02
CA GLY A 33 -1.69 -10.25 -5.94
C GLY A 33 -2.23 -10.33 -4.50
N THR A 34 -1.91 -11.39 -3.77
CA THR A 34 -2.38 -11.55 -2.39
C THR A 34 -1.82 -10.48 -1.47
N LEU A 35 -0.56 -10.08 -1.66
CA LEU A 35 0.06 -9.00 -0.90
C LEU A 35 -0.61 -7.65 -1.12
N ILE A 36 -1.21 -7.41 -2.30
CA ILE A 36 -1.89 -6.15 -2.63
C ILE A 36 -3.33 -6.13 -2.07
N THR A 37 -4.11 -7.20 -2.26
CA THR A 37 -5.56 -7.19 -1.99
C THR A 37 -5.96 -7.89 -0.68
N PRO A 38 -5.78 -9.21 -0.48
CA PRO A 38 -6.21 -9.92 0.72
C PRO A 38 -5.27 -9.82 1.93
N TRP A 39 -4.00 -9.49 1.76
CA TRP A 39 -3.09 -9.36 2.90
C TRP A 39 -3.53 -8.26 3.89
N PRO A 40 -3.90 -7.05 3.44
CA PRO A 40 -4.48 -6.03 4.32
C PRO A 40 -5.75 -6.50 5.03
N THR A 41 -6.61 -7.27 4.36
CA THR A 41 -7.86 -7.75 4.97
C THR A 41 -7.60 -8.86 5.99
N MET A 42 -6.69 -9.80 5.72
CA MET A 42 -6.26 -10.85 6.67
C MET A 42 -5.64 -10.25 7.93
N LEU A 43 -4.78 -9.25 7.78
CA LEU A 43 -4.15 -8.57 8.91
C LEU A 43 -5.06 -7.53 9.58
N ARG A 44 -6.26 -7.28 9.03
CA ARG A 44 -7.15 -6.17 9.43
C ARG A 44 -6.42 -4.82 9.46
N THR A 45 -5.40 -4.69 8.62
CA THR A 45 -4.63 -3.47 8.43
C THR A 45 -5.16 -2.72 7.23
N ARG A 46 -4.94 -1.41 7.19
CA ARG A 46 -5.29 -0.61 6.03
C ARG A 46 -4.53 -1.09 4.79
N VAL A 47 -5.21 -1.15 3.64
CA VAL A 47 -4.53 -1.35 2.35
C VAL A 47 -3.53 -0.22 2.17
N ALA A 48 -2.27 -0.58 1.89
CA ALA A 48 -1.24 0.43 1.69
C ALA A 48 -1.59 1.34 0.51
N ASP A 49 -1.18 2.59 0.66
CA ASP A 49 -1.73 3.62 -0.16
C ASP A 49 -1.02 3.74 -1.51
N GLY A 50 -1.80 3.75 -2.60
CA GLY A 50 -1.28 3.60 -3.95
C GLY A 50 -1.01 2.15 -4.34
N ALA A 51 -1.41 1.15 -3.53
CA ALA A 51 -1.32 -0.27 -3.87
C ALA A 51 -2.02 -0.62 -5.20
N GLU A 52 -3.14 0.03 -5.52
CA GLU A 52 -3.80 -0.16 -6.82
C GLU A 52 -2.94 0.35 -7.99
N ARG A 53 -2.37 1.56 -7.86
CA ARG A 53 -1.49 2.13 -8.90
C ARG A 53 -0.20 1.34 -9.02
N ALA A 54 0.37 0.88 -7.91
CA ALA A 54 1.50 -0.04 -7.89
C ALA A 54 1.15 -1.36 -8.57
N GLY A 55 -0.03 -1.94 -8.33
CA GLY A 55 -0.50 -3.13 -9.04
C GLY A 55 -0.62 -2.90 -10.55
N ARG A 56 -1.24 -1.80 -10.98
CA ARG A 56 -1.38 -1.45 -12.42
C ARG A 56 -0.05 -1.22 -13.12
N THR A 57 0.97 -0.73 -12.41
CA THR A 57 2.31 -0.51 -12.97
C THR A 57 3.20 -1.74 -12.86
N ALA A 58 3.09 -2.53 -11.79
CA ALA A 58 3.88 -3.73 -11.57
C ALA A 58 3.45 -4.88 -12.49
N LEU A 59 2.15 -5.04 -12.76
CA LEU A 59 1.66 -6.18 -13.55
C LEU A 59 2.29 -6.27 -14.95
N PRO A 60 2.32 -5.20 -15.78
CA PRO A 60 3.03 -5.25 -17.06
C PRO A 60 4.53 -5.54 -16.94
N VAL A 61 5.18 -5.02 -15.89
CA VAL A 61 6.62 -5.24 -15.63
C VAL A 61 6.89 -6.69 -15.24
N LEU A 62 6.05 -7.27 -14.39
CA LEU A 62 6.13 -8.68 -14.00
C LEU A 62 5.89 -9.61 -15.19
N LEU A 63 4.89 -9.31 -16.03
CA LEU A 63 4.58 -10.10 -17.22
C LEU A 63 5.67 -10.02 -18.29
N THR A 64 6.24 -8.83 -18.52
CA THR A 64 7.35 -8.67 -19.47
C THR A 64 8.63 -9.32 -18.96
N GLY A 65 8.94 -9.20 -17.66
CA GLY A 65 10.06 -9.90 -17.02
C GLY A 65 9.91 -11.43 -17.09
N LEU A 66 8.71 -11.95 -16.78
CA LEU A 66 8.38 -13.37 -16.91
C LEU A 66 8.55 -13.86 -18.35
N GLY A 67 7.97 -13.16 -19.32
CA GLY A 67 8.07 -13.52 -20.74
C GLY A 67 9.51 -13.55 -21.24
N ALA A 68 10.32 -12.55 -20.86
CA ALA A 68 11.74 -12.51 -21.17
C ALA A 68 12.54 -13.64 -20.51
N ALA A 69 12.22 -13.98 -19.25
CA ALA A 69 12.87 -15.10 -18.55
C ALA A 69 12.56 -16.43 -19.25
N VAL A 70 11.29 -16.68 -19.58
CA VAL A 70 10.85 -17.87 -20.30
C VAL A 70 11.50 -17.96 -21.68
N ALA A 71 11.50 -16.87 -22.45
CA ALA A 71 12.19 -16.81 -23.75
C ALA A 71 13.69 -17.11 -23.60
N GLY A 72 14.34 -16.53 -22.58
CA GLY A 72 15.75 -16.81 -22.27
C GLY A 72 16.02 -18.29 -21.97
N THR A 73 15.15 -18.95 -21.19
CA THR A 73 15.27 -20.39 -20.89
C THR A 73 15.04 -21.30 -22.11
N LEU A 74 14.28 -20.84 -23.11
CA LEU A 74 14.00 -21.61 -24.32
C LEU A 74 15.05 -21.42 -25.42
N LEU A 75 15.53 -20.17 -25.60
CA LEU A 75 16.30 -19.77 -26.78
C LEU A 75 17.81 -19.95 -26.63
N GLY A 76 18.35 -20.07 -25.42
CA GLY A 76 19.80 -20.22 -25.28
C GLY A 76 20.27 -20.51 -23.87
N PRO A 77 21.55 -20.19 -23.55
CA PRO A 77 22.13 -20.54 -22.27
C PRO A 77 21.40 -19.86 -21.11
N PRO A 78 21.39 -20.44 -19.90
CA PRO A 78 20.65 -19.93 -18.74
C PRO A 78 20.91 -18.45 -18.41
N ALA A 79 22.10 -17.94 -18.77
CA ALA A 79 22.45 -16.53 -18.62
C ALA A 79 21.50 -15.56 -19.35
N LEU A 80 20.86 -15.99 -20.44
CA LEU A 80 19.87 -15.18 -21.18
C LEU A 80 18.57 -14.98 -20.40
N ALA A 81 18.28 -15.78 -19.37
CA ALA A 81 17.11 -15.59 -18.51
C ALA A 81 17.34 -14.47 -17.46
N ALA A 82 18.59 -14.11 -17.16
CA ALA A 82 18.94 -13.16 -16.11
C ALA A 82 18.30 -11.76 -16.30
N PRO A 83 18.24 -11.17 -17.50
CA PRO A 83 17.55 -9.89 -17.71
C PRO A 83 16.04 -9.99 -17.40
N GLY A 84 15.39 -11.10 -17.77
CA GLY A 84 13.98 -11.34 -17.45
C GLY A 84 13.73 -11.49 -15.95
N MET A 85 14.60 -12.22 -15.25
CA MET A 85 14.57 -12.33 -13.80
C MET A 85 14.77 -10.98 -13.11
N ALA A 86 15.70 -10.15 -13.60
CA ALA A 86 15.91 -8.80 -13.08
C ALA A 86 14.68 -7.90 -13.30
N GLY A 87 14.04 -7.98 -14.48
CA GLY A 87 12.78 -7.29 -14.75
C GLY A 87 11.66 -7.74 -13.83
N TYR A 88 11.54 -9.05 -13.59
CA TYR A 88 10.56 -9.61 -12.65
C TYR A 88 10.81 -9.11 -11.21
N ALA A 89 12.06 -9.11 -10.75
CA ALA A 89 12.43 -8.59 -9.44
C ALA A 89 12.12 -7.08 -9.31
N ALA A 90 12.36 -6.29 -10.37
CA ALA A 90 11.97 -4.88 -10.40
C ALA A 90 10.45 -4.71 -10.26
N GLY A 91 9.67 -5.56 -10.93
CA GLY A 91 8.21 -5.62 -10.77
C GLY A 91 7.78 -5.87 -9.32
N LEU A 92 8.43 -6.81 -8.62
CA LEU A 92 8.18 -7.08 -7.20
C LEU A 92 8.52 -5.88 -6.30
N VAL A 93 9.61 -5.18 -6.58
CA VAL A 93 9.97 -3.95 -5.86
C VAL A 93 8.89 -2.88 -6.06
N VAL A 94 8.37 -2.71 -7.27
CA VAL A 94 7.27 -1.76 -7.54
C VAL A 94 6.02 -2.13 -6.74
N THR A 95 5.68 -3.41 -6.65
CA THR A 95 4.57 -3.91 -5.81
C THR A 95 4.73 -3.53 -4.34
N GLY A 96 5.95 -3.58 -3.79
CA GLY A 96 6.23 -3.28 -2.37
C GLY A 96 6.33 -1.79 -2.02
N ARG A 97 6.56 -0.90 -3.00
CA ARG A 97 6.80 0.55 -2.76
C ARG A 97 5.74 1.30 -1.94
N PRO A 98 4.43 1.05 -2.10
CA PRO A 98 3.37 1.70 -1.29
C PRO A 98 3.62 1.61 0.21
N TRP A 99 4.11 0.46 0.66
CA TRP A 99 4.39 0.19 2.08
C TRP A 99 5.59 0.97 2.63
N LEU A 100 6.41 1.56 1.77
CA LEU A 100 7.62 2.30 2.15
C LEU A 100 7.42 3.82 2.18
N ARG A 101 6.26 4.36 1.75
CA ARG A 101 6.11 5.78 1.39
C ARG A 101 5.16 6.61 2.27
N GLY A 102 4.54 6.04 3.30
CA GLY A 102 3.58 6.78 4.13
C GLY A 102 4.21 7.99 4.82
N LYS A 103 3.82 9.21 4.43
CA LYS A 103 4.18 10.44 5.16
C LYS A 103 3.18 10.64 6.29
N ARG A 104 3.67 10.48 7.51
CA ARG A 104 2.90 10.73 8.72
C ARG A 104 2.87 12.22 9.01
N VAL A 105 1.69 12.73 9.36
CA VAL A 105 1.46 14.11 9.75
C VAL A 105 0.89 14.15 11.16
N ARG A 106 1.18 15.24 11.86
CA ARG A 106 0.53 15.60 13.12
C ARG A 106 -0.30 16.86 12.88
N ILE A 107 -1.58 16.80 13.24
CA ILE A 107 -2.51 17.92 13.11
C ILE A 107 -2.91 18.34 14.52
N TRP A 108 -2.57 19.57 14.88
CA TRP A 108 -3.02 20.18 16.13
C TRP A 108 -4.38 20.83 15.89
N VAL A 109 -5.33 20.56 16.77
CA VAL A 109 -6.71 21.03 16.67
C VAL A 109 -7.09 21.68 17.99
N LEU A 110 -7.76 22.82 17.90
CA LEU A 110 -8.25 23.60 19.03
C LEU A 110 -9.71 23.96 18.78
N ALA A 111 -10.60 23.57 19.70
CA ALA A 111 -11.97 24.06 19.72
C ALA A 111 -11.98 25.47 20.36
N ALA A 112 -11.60 26.47 19.58
CA ALA A 112 -11.35 27.82 20.07
C ALA A 112 -12.62 28.58 20.49
N VAL A 113 -13.81 28.10 20.10
CA VAL A 113 -15.09 28.77 20.34
C VAL A 113 -15.58 28.47 21.76
N PRO A 114 -16.13 29.45 22.49
CA PRO A 114 -16.47 29.29 23.91
C PRO A 114 -17.65 28.34 24.18
N ASN A 115 -18.53 28.12 23.20
CA ASN A 115 -19.81 27.43 23.43
C ASN A 115 -20.04 26.22 22.51
N GLU A 116 -19.14 25.95 21.56
CA GLU A 116 -19.31 24.88 20.58
C GLU A 116 -18.16 23.87 20.71
N SER A 117 -18.52 22.60 20.86
CA SER A 117 -17.58 21.47 20.78
C SER A 117 -17.16 21.22 19.33
N SER A 118 -16.06 20.50 19.12
CA SER A 118 -15.68 20.00 17.79
C SER A 118 -15.57 18.49 17.79
N ALA A 119 -15.96 17.88 16.68
CA ALA A 119 -15.77 16.46 16.42
C ALA A 119 -14.84 16.30 15.20
N PHE A 120 -13.57 16.69 15.35
CA PHE A 120 -12.65 16.79 14.21
C PHE A 120 -12.39 15.44 13.54
N GLN A 121 -12.64 15.38 12.22
CA GLN A 121 -12.48 14.20 11.38
C GLN A 121 -11.78 14.57 10.08
N VAL A 122 -10.89 13.70 9.60
CA VAL A 122 -10.41 13.71 8.22
C VAL A 122 -11.17 12.64 7.44
N VAL A 123 -11.88 13.02 6.38
CA VAL A 123 -12.68 12.11 5.55
C VAL A 123 -11.76 11.08 4.88
N GLY A 124 -12.11 9.81 5.04
CA GLY A 124 -11.25 8.72 4.57
C GLY A 124 -9.89 8.69 5.30
N GLY A 125 -9.77 9.32 6.47
CA GLY A 125 -8.63 9.22 7.38
C GLY A 125 -8.95 8.36 8.59
N GLN A 126 -7.91 7.86 9.25
CA GLN A 126 -8.00 7.23 10.56
C GLN A 126 -6.75 7.60 11.35
N PHE A 127 -6.92 8.00 12.60
CA PHE A 127 -5.87 8.45 13.48
C PHE A 127 -5.21 7.26 14.17
N ASP A 128 -3.88 7.18 14.09
CA ASP A 128 -3.07 6.14 14.75
C ASP A 128 -2.55 6.59 16.13
N THR A 129 -2.63 7.89 16.41
CA THR A 129 -2.23 8.51 17.66
C THR A 129 -3.17 9.68 17.93
N VAL A 130 -3.63 9.77 19.17
CA VAL A 130 -4.55 10.82 19.64
C VAL A 130 -4.05 11.30 21.00
N PHE A 131 -3.92 12.60 21.11
CA PHE A 131 -3.59 13.30 22.34
C PHE A 131 -4.60 14.40 22.58
N ARG A 132 -5.05 14.54 23.82
CA ARG A 132 -6.05 15.50 24.23
C ARG A 132 -5.70 16.02 25.62
N GLU A 133 -5.68 17.33 25.79
CA GLU A 133 -5.58 17.96 27.12
C GLU A 133 -4.47 17.39 28.04
N GLY A 134 -3.31 17.03 27.49
CA GLY A 134 -2.19 16.48 28.29
C GLY A 134 -2.10 14.95 28.34
N VAL A 135 -3.08 14.22 27.80
CA VAL A 135 -3.15 12.74 27.90
C VAL A 135 -3.22 12.10 26.51
N TYR A 136 -2.55 10.96 26.35
CA TYR A 136 -2.66 10.15 25.14
C TYR A 136 -3.85 9.19 25.26
N ASP A 137 -4.88 9.45 24.47
CA ASP A 137 -6.03 8.55 24.32
C ASP A 137 -5.66 7.33 23.45
N LEU A 138 -4.78 7.53 22.46
CA LEU A 138 -4.30 6.48 21.56
C LEU A 138 -2.80 6.66 21.29
N THR A 139 -2.03 5.59 21.45
CA THR A 139 -0.61 5.55 21.07
C THR A 139 -0.35 4.41 20.10
N ARG A 140 0.17 4.73 18.93
CA ARG A 140 0.58 3.75 17.91
C ARG A 140 1.49 2.68 18.52
N GLY A 141 1.16 1.41 18.27
CA GLY A 141 1.96 0.26 18.69
C GLY A 141 1.82 -0.15 20.17
N ARG A 142 1.08 0.60 21.00
CA ARG A 142 0.72 0.19 22.37
C ARG A 142 -0.73 -0.25 22.52
N SER A 143 -1.64 0.32 21.73
CA SER A 143 -3.07 0.02 21.84
C SER A 143 -3.44 -1.27 21.08
N GLN A 144 -4.15 -2.18 21.74
CA GLN A 144 -4.68 -3.41 21.12
C GLN A 144 -5.74 -3.04 20.08
N SER A 145 -5.33 -3.03 18.80
CA SER A 145 -6.16 -2.95 17.59
C SER A 145 -7.29 -1.90 17.56
N GLY A 146 -6.98 -0.71 17.02
CA GLY A 146 -7.98 0.25 16.56
C GLY A 146 -7.36 1.61 16.28
N GLY A 147 -7.78 2.28 15.21
CA GLY A 147 -7.53 3.70 15.00
C GLY A 147 -8.80 4.50 15.26
N VAL A 148 -8.65 5.77 15.64
CA VAL A 148 -9.77 6.65 15.96
C VAL A 148 -10.18 7.45 14.72
N GLN A 149 -11.48 7.63 14.47
CA GLN A 149 -11.95 8.43 13.32
C GLN A 149 -12.15 9.90 13.65
N VAL A 150 -12.42 10.20 14.93
CA VAL A 150 -12.87 11.52 15.38
C VAL A 150 -12.09 11.90 16.64
N LEU A 151 -11.51 13.11 16.66
CA LEU A 151 -11.05 13.75 17.89
C LEU A 151 -12.16 14.66 18.40
N ASP A 152 -12.80 14.28 19.49
CA ASP A 152 -13.78 15.10 20.19
C ASP A 152 -13.10 16.10 21.13
N LEU A 153 -13.48 17.37 21.01
CA LEU A 153 -12.96 18.49 21.78
C LEU A 153 -14.12 19.26 22.39
N ALA A 154 -14.10 19.40 23.71
CA ALA A 154 -14.95 20.34 24.43
C ALA A 154 -14.57 21.80 24.08
N PRO A 155 -15.44 22.79 24.37
CA PRO A 155 -15.09 24.19 24.20
C PRO A 155 -13.79 24.56 24.93
N ALA A 156 -12.96 25.37 24.27
CA ALA A 156 -11.64 25.78 24.73
C ALA A 156 -10.60 24.65 24.94
N SER A 157 -10.90 23.41 24.53
CA SER A 157 -9.95 22.29 24.60
C SER A 157 -9.20 22.10 23.28
N GLY A 158 -8.01 21.50 23.38
CA GLY A 158 -7.14 21.19 22.27
C GLY A 158 -6.49 19.81 22.38
N GLY A 159 -5.90 19.42 21.26
CA GLY A 159 -5.23 18.15 21.14
C GLY A 159 -4.50 18.02 19.82
N PHE A 160 -3.95 16.84 19.56
CA PHE A 160 -3.46 16.48 18.24
C PHE A 160 -3.85 15.07 17.85
N VAL A 161 -3.96 14.89 16.53
CA VAL A 161 -4.11 13.59 15.90
C VAL A 161 -2.97 13.35 14.94
N GLU A 162 -2.60 12.09 14.76
CA GLU A 162 -1.62 11.70 13.76
C GLU A 162 -2.20 10.64 12.82
N LEU A 163 -1.97 10.84 11.53
CA LEU A 163 -2.33 9.90 10.47
C LEU A 163 -1.29 9.97 9.35
N SER A 164 -1.37 9.04 8.41
CA SER A 164 -0.61 9.12 7.16
C SER A 164 -1.55 9.41 6.01
N PHE A 165 -1.15 10.30 5.10
CA PHE A 165 -1.90 10.55 3.88
C PHE A 165 -1.50 9.56 2.79
N PRO A 166 -2.49 8.84 2.24
CA PRO A 166 -2.24 7.81 1.26
C PRO A 166 -1.48 8.20 0.00
N GLN A 167 -2.03 9.19 -0.67
CA GLN A 167 -1.82 9.45 -2.07
C GLN A 167 -1.86 10.96 -2.23
N ALA A 168 -1.26 11.46 -3.30
CA ALA A 168 -1.54 12.83 -3.70
C ALA A 168 -3.04 12.96 -3.98
N GLY A 169 -3.67 14.01 -3.45
CA GLY A 169 -5.11 14.18 -3.50
C GLY A 169 -5.61 15.18 -2.48
N ASP A 170 -6.91 15.42 -2.54
CA ASP A 170 -7.63 16.32 -1.67
C ASP A 170 -8.35 15.50 -0.59
N TYR A 171 -8.01 15.77 0.67
CA TYR A 171 -8.59 15.11 1.84
C TYR A 171 -9.42 16.13 2.62
N PRO A 172 -10.76 16.10 2.48
CA PRO A 172 -11.63 16.94 3.28
C PRO A 172 -11.46 16.64 4.77
N PHE A 173 -11.49 17.67 5.59
CA PHE A 173 -11.64 17.53 7.03
C PHE A 173 -12.84 18.37 7.47
N VAL A 174 -13.52 17.89 8.49
CA VAL A 174 -14.78 18.46 8.99
C VAL A 174 -14.80 18.35 10.52
N THR A 175 -15.62 19.17 11.17
CA THR A 175 -16.25 18.72 12.41
C THR A 175 -17.39 17.74 12.06
N HIS A 176 -17.49 16.62 12.75
CA HIS A 176 -18.56 15.65 12.54
C HIS A 176 -19.94 16.15 13.08
N ILE A 177 -19.98 17.36 13.62
CA ILE A 177 -21.22 18.10 13.85
C ILE A 177 -21.66 18.70 12.51
N MET A 178 -22.47 17.97 11.76
CA MET A 178 -22.76 18.26 10.35
C MET A 178 -23.39 19.65 10.13
N SER A 179 -24.20 20.14 11.07
CA SER A 179 -24.73 21.51 11.01
C SER A 179 -23.64 22.57 10.95
N ASP A 180 -22.50 22.33 11.59
CA ASP A 180 -21.40 23.28 11.64
C ASP A 180 -20.51 23.11 10.41
N ALA A 181 -20.32 21.85 9.96
CA ALA A 181 -19.64 21.56 8.70
C ALA A 181 -20.33 22.24 7.51
N GLU A 182 -21.67 22.17 7.44
CA GLU A 182 -22.49 22.85 6.43
C GLU A 182 -22.41 24.38 6.55
N ARG A 183 -22.24 24.92 7.76
CA ARG A 183 -21.99 26.35 8.02
C ARG A 183 -20.55 26.80 7.74
N GLY A 184 -19.65 25.89 7.35
CA GLY A 184 -18.29 26.21 6.93
C GLY A 184 -17.16 25.67 7.83
N ALA A 185 -17.47 24.89 8.86
CA ALA A 185 -16.46 24.22 9.71
C ALA A 185 -15.87 22.98 9.00
N HIS A 186 -15.33 23.20 7.81
CA HIS A 186 -14.64 22.21 6.98
C HIS A 186 -13.46 22.83 6.24
N GLY A 187 -12.57 21.99 5.76
CA GLY A 187 -11.45 22.39 4.91
C GLY A 187 -10.91 21.19 4.14
N VAL A 188 -9.79 21.39 3.44
CA VAL A 188 -9.17 20.35 2.62
C VAL A 188 -7.67 20.38 2.81
N PHE A 189 -7.08 19.23 3.13
CA PHE A 189 -5.64 19.01 2.97
C PHE A 189 -5.35 18.65 1.51
N ARG A 190 -4.51 19.44 0.85
CA ARG A 190 -3.99 19.11 -0.49
C ARG A 190 -2.63 18.45 -0.36
N VAL A 191 -2.55 17.18 -0.70
CA VAL A 191 -1.32 16.39 -0.68
C VAL A 191 -0.81 16.27 -2.11
N ARG A 192 0.47 16.56 -2.34
CA ARG A 192 1.11 16.54 -3.65
C ARG A 192 2.33 15.62 -3.65
#